data_AF-A0A2W0CY89-F1
#
_entry.id   AF-A0A2W0CY89-F1
#
_cell.length_a   1.000
_cell.length_b   1.000
_cell.length_c   1.000
_cell.angle_alpha   90.00
_cell.angle_beta   90.00
_cell.angle_gamma   90.00
#
_symmetry.space_group_name_H-M   'P 1'
#
loop_
_entity.id
_entity.type
_entity.pdbx_description
1 polymer ?
#
loop_
_entity_poly.entity_id
_entity_poly.type
_entity_poly.pdbx_seq_one_letter_code
_entity_poly.pdbx_strand_id
1 'polypeptide(L)'
;MTITTYLLPALYEQKKISTNDMEEIVRLLAQAPLLYDDGSSIRVEDFTEGLDMDVKHEVRPALMELYDLAVKACRQFPDPAAYEQLQDALGLQAELWQEEVLDLVSWMTWLKQVGEGQRALPEYDFVSMLGTLPEGFMIHDFYDELRYQLEQNPSNTWAIQERDRLFAAMGAR
;
A
#
# COMPACT_ATOMS: atom_id res chain seq x y z
N MET A 1 -5.76 8.87 -23.77
CA MET A 1 -4.62 9.74 -23.40
C MET A 1 -4.72 9.94 -21.89
N THR A 2 -4.13 9.03 -21.12
CA THR A 2 -4.07 9.14 -19.66
C THR A 2 -3.13 10.29 -19.36
N ILE A 3 -3.65 11.37 -18.79
CA ILE A 3 -2.81 12.40 -18.18
C ILE A 3 -2.23 11.71 -16.96
N THR A 4 -0.96 11.27 -17.02
CA THR A 4 -0.32 10.62 -15.87
C THR A 4 -0.12 11.69 -14.81
N THR A 5 -0.95 11.67 -13.76
CA THR A 5 -0.91 12.63 -12.64
C THR A 5 0.45 12.64 -11.95
N TYR A 6 1.15 11.50 -11.96
CA TYR A 6 2.44 11.29 -11.33
C TYR A 6 3.52 10.91 -12.36
N LEU A 7 4.76 11.33 -12.11
CA LEU A 7 5.88 11.05 -13.01
C LEU A 7 6.44 9.63 -12.83
N LEU A 8 6.39 9.08 -11.62
CA LEU A 8 6.98 7.77 -11.29
C LEU A 8 6.40 6.62 -12.13
N PRO A 9 5.07 6.48 -12.30
CA PRO A 9 4.49 5.43 -13.15
C PRO A 9 4.94 5.56 -14.61
N ALA A 10 5.03 6.80 -15.15
CA ALA A 10 5.47 7.04 -16.51
C ALA A 10 6.95 6.65 -16.72
N LEU A 11 7.82 6.92 -15.74
CA LEU A 11 9.22 6.50 -15.78
C LEU A 11 9.37 4.98 -15.73
N TYR A 12 8.51 4.29 -14.96
CA TYR A 12 8.47 2.83 -14.92
C TYR A 12 8.00 2.23 -16.24
N GLU A 13 6.90 2.72 -16.81
CA GLU A 13 6.39 2.29 -18.13
C GLU A 13 7.43 2.49 -19.26
N GLN A 14 8.20 3.57 -19.19
CA GLN A 14 9.28 3.88 -20.12
C GLN A 14 10.56 3.08 -19.86
N LYS A 15 10.57 2.19 -18.86
CA LYS A 15 11.72 1.37 -18.44
C LYS A 15 12.95 2.20 -18.06
N LYS A 16 12.72 3.41 -17.54
CA LYS A 16 13.77 4.25 -16.95
C LYS A 16 14.15 3.76 -15.55
N ILE A 17 13.19 3.14 -14.89
CA ILE A 17 13.30 2.40 -13.63
C ILE A 17 13.13 0.93 -13.97
N SER A 18 14.04 0.07 -13.48
CA SER A 18 13.93 -1.37 -13.70
C SER A 18 12.79 -1.96 -12.85
N THR A 19 12.33 -3.18 -13.16
CA THR A 19 11.35 -3.88 -12.31
C THR A 19 11.93 -4.12 -10.91
N ASN A 20 13.17 -4.59 -10.82
CA ASN A 20 13.84 -4.81 -9.53
C ASN A 20 13.96 -3.51 -8.72
N ASP A 21 14.31 -2.40 -9.37
CA ASP A 21 14.41 -1.09 -8.73
C ASP A 21 13.04 -0.65 -8.17
N MET A 22 11.97 -0.90 -8.92
CA MET A 22 10.61 -0.56 -8.50
C MET A 22 10.11 -1.47 -7.37
N GLU A 23 10.41 -2.76 -7.42
CA GLU A 23 10.13 -3.71 -6.34
C GLU A 23 10.82 -3.27 -5.04
N GLU A 24 12.06 -2.79 -5.11
CA GLU A 24 12.78 -2.27 -3.95
C GLU A 24 12.14 -1.01 -3.38
N ILE A 25 11.75 -0.05 -4.24
CA ILE A 25 11.01 1.17 -3.85
C ILE A 25 9.72 0.81 -3.12
N VAL A 26 8.93 -0.08 -3.71
CA VAL A 26 7.64 -0.55 -3.19
C VAL A 26 7.82 -1.29 -1.87
N ARG A 27 8.84 -2.14 -1.76
CA ARG A 27 9.16 -2.86 -0.53
C ARG A 27 9.48 -1.89 0.61
N LEU A 28 10.31 -0.87 0.37
CA LEU A 28 10.62 0.12 1.40
C LEU A 28 9.40 0.96 1.79
N LEU A 29 8.56 1.31 0.83
CA LEU A 29 7.30 2.00 1.13
C LEU A 29 6.44 1.23 2.14
N ALA A 30 6.36 -0.09 2.00
CA ALA A 30 5.61 -0.95 2.91
C ALA A 30 6.31 -1.20 4.26
N GLN A 31 7.64 -1.26 4.28
CA GLN A 31 8.40 -1.72 5.45
C GLN A 31 9.01 -0.59 6.30
N ALA A 32 9.48 0.50 5.69
CA ALA A 32 10.14 1.59 6.40
C ALA A 32 9.26 2.21 7.50
N PRO A 33 7.93 2.40 7.31
CA PRO A 33 7.06 2.91 8.36
C PRO A 33 7.17 2.15 9.70
N LEU A 34 7.43 0.84 9.69
CA LEU A 34 7.57 -0.01 10.88
C LEU A 34 8.92 0.13 11.60
N LEU A 35 9.96 0.57 10.89
CA LEU A 35 11.33 0.55 11.41
C LEU A 35 11.69 1.79 12.23
N TYR A 36 10.99 2.90 12.00
CA TYR A 36 11.46 4.21 12.45
C TYR A 36 10.60 4.89 13.51
N ASP A 37 9.28 4.63 13.63
CA ASP A 37 8.44 5.32 14.62
C ASP A 37 6.99 4.79 14.76
N ASP A 38 6.19 5.45 15.61
CA ASP A 38 4.71 5.47 15.65
C ASP A 38 4.06 6.36 14.57
N GLY A 39 4.81 6.72 13.52
CA GLY A 39 4.36 7.53 12.40
C GLY A 39 4.58 9.03 12.53
N SER A 40 5.11 9.51 13.67
CA SER A 40 5.25 10.94 13.94
C SER A 40 6.54 11.58 13.41
N SER A 41 7.63 10.82 13.32
CA SER A 41 8.98 11.32 13.01
C SER A 41 9.50 10.94 11.64
N ILE A 42 8.81 10.03 10.93
CA ILE A 42 9.25 9.53 9.62
C ILE A 42 9.37 10.66 8.59
N ARG A 43 10.43 10.59 7.79
CA ARG A 43 10.80 11.56 6.76
C ARG A 43 11.05 10.86 5.44
N VAL A 44 11.09 11.65 4.37
CA VAL A 44 11.39 11.16 3.02
C VAL A 44 12.78 10.55 2.97
N GLU A 45 13.72 11.12 3.71
CA GLU A 45 15.11 10.66 3.79
C GLU A 45 15.20 9.21 4.28
N ASP A 46 14.38 8.82 5.27
CA ASP A 46 14.37 7.47 5.85
C ASP A 46 14.04 6.39 4.81
N PHE A 47 13.18 6.72 3.83
CA PHE A 47 12.92 5.83 2.69
C PHE A 47 14.06 5.83 1.69
N THR A 48 14.63 6.98 1.37
CA THR A 48 15.69 7.07 0.34
C THR A 48 17.03 6.51 0.80
N GLU A 49 17.36 6.60 2.10
CA GLU A 49 18.57 6.05 2.68
C GLU A 49 18.49 4.52 2.85
N GLY A 50 17.27 3.97 2.91
CA GLY A 50 17.03 2.53 2.94
C GLY A 50 17.17 1.84 1.59
N LEU A 51 17.31 2.59 0.49
CA LEU A 51 17.51 2.02 -0.85
C LEU A 51 18.96 1.54 -1.01
N ASP A 52 19.09 0.27 -1.36
CA ASP A 52 20.35 -0.39 -1.75
C ASP A 52 20.78 0.01 -3.17
N MET A 53 19.86 0.54 -3.99
CA MET A 53 20.14 0.98 -5.35
C MET A 53 20.54 2.46 -5.50
N ASP A 54 21.38 2.74 -6.50
CA ASP A 54 21.71 4.12 -6.91
C ASP A 54 20.55 4.78 -7.67
N VAL A 55 19.83 5.68 -6.99
CA VAL A 55 18.74 6.45 -7.59
C VAL A 55 19.30 7.46 -8.61
N LYS A 56 19.05 7.19 -9.90
CA LYS A 56 19.39 8.11 -11.01
C LYS A 56 18.80 9.50 -10.80
N HIS A 57 19.55 10.53 -11.20
CA HIS A 57 19.14 11.93 -11.04
C HIS A 57 17.77 12.24 -11.67
N GLU A 58 17.46 11.64 -12.82
CA GLU A 58 16.18 11.83 -13.52
C GLU A 58 14.98 11.17 -12.82
N VAL A 59 15.21 10.16 -11.99
CA VAL A 59 14.16 9.42 -11.25
C VAL A 59 13.91 10.05 -9.88
N ARG A 60 14.94 10.63 -9.27
CA ARG A 60 14.91 11.15 -7.90
C ARG A 60 13.70 12.04 -7.58
N PRO A 61 13.31 13.03 -8.41
CA PRO A 61 12.15 13.86 -8.09
C PRO A 61 10.83 13.07 -8.01
N ALA A 62 10.64 12.10 -8.91
CA ALA A 62 9.44 11.27 -8.95
C ALA A 62 9.38 10.29 -7.76
N LEU A 63 10.53 9.78 -7.35
CA LEU A 63 10.65 8.94 -6.15
C LEU A 63 10.36 9.73 -4.88
N MET A 64 10.91 10.95 -4.77
CA MET A 64 10.64 11.83 -3.61
C MET A 64 9.17 12.19 -3.51
N GLU A 65 8.47 12.36 -4.64
CA GLU A 65 7.01 12.58 -4.64
C GLU A 65 6.26 11.41 -4.01
N LEU A 66 6.59 10.15 -4.36
CA LEU A 66 5.98 8.97 -3.73
C LEU A 66 6.17 8.95 -2.21
N TYR A 67 7.40 9.14 -1.76
CA TYR A 67 7.71 9.09 -0.33
C TYR A 67 7.15 10.29 0.45
N ASP A 68 7.03 11.47 -0.17
CA ASP A 68 6.34 12.60 0.45
C ASP A 68 4.85 12.30 0.67
N LEU A 69 4.19 11.64 -0.29
CA LEU A 69 2.82 11.16 -0.12
C LEU A 69 2.71 10.14 1.02
N ALA A 70 3.66 9.20 1.11
CA ALA A 70 3.71 8.21 2.18
C ALA A 70 3.87 8.85 3.56
N VAL A 71 4.80 9.79 3.71
CA VAL A 71 5.01 10.55 4.96
C VAL A 71 3.74 11.34 5.34
N LYS A 72 3.06 11.95 4.38
CA LYS A 72 1.78 12.64 4.62
C LYS A 72 0.69 11.68 5.10
N ALA A 73 0.60 10.49 4.50
CA ALA A 73 -0.32 9.45 4.94
C ALA A 73 -0.01 9.00 6.38
N CYS A 74 1.25 8.74 6.71
CA CYS A 74 1.68 8.37 8.07
C CYS A 74 1.22 9.40 9.12
N ARG A 75 1.41 10.69 8.82
CA ARG A 75 1.07 11.79 9.74
C ARG A 75 -0.42 11.93 10.06
N GLN A 76 -1.31 11.31 9.28
CA GLN A 76 -2.75 11.32 9.56
C GLN A 76 -3.12 10.38 10.70
N PHE A 77 -2.25 9.42 11.06
CA PHE A 77 -2.53 8.40 12.05
C PHE A 77 -1.46 8.43 13.16
N PRO A 78 -1.53 9.41 14.08
CA PRO A 78 -0.61 9.48 15.24
C PRO A 78 -0.97 8.47 16.34
N ASP A 79 -2.08 7.74 16.20
CA ASP A 79 -2.46 6.68 17.12
C ASP A 79 -1.78 5.36 16.71
N PRO A 80 -1.13 4.63 17.65
CA PRO A 80 -0.38 3.41 17.31
C PRO A 80 -1.20 2.34 16.59
N ALA A 81 -2.47 2.13 16.96
CA ALA A 81 -3.30 1.07 16.35
C ALA A 81 -3.72 1.47 14.93
N ALA A 82 -4.11 2.72 14.73
CA ALA A 82 -4.41 3.23 13.39
C ALA A 82 -3.16 3.27 12.48
N TYR A 83 -1.99 3.54 13.06
CA TYR A 83 -0.73 3.50 12.34
C TYR A 83 -0.34 2.07 11.93
N GLU A 84 -0.50 1.10 12.83
CA GLU A 84 -0.33 -0.32 12.53
C GLU A 84 -1.27 -0.78 11.39
N GLN A 85 -2.52 -0.33 11.42
CA GLN A 85 -3.48 -0.59 10.34
C GLN A 85 -3.07 0.05 9.00
N LEU A 86 -2.49 1.26 9.03
CA LEU A 86 -1.92 1.87 7.82
C LEU A 86 -0.77 1.01 7.28
N GLN A 87 0.11 0.53 8.16
CA GLN A 87 1.26 -0.28 7.76
C GLN A 87 0.83 -1.60 7.13
N ASP A 88 -0.13 -2.28 7.75
CA ASP A 88 -0.72 -3.51 7.22
C ASP A 88 -1.36 -3.26 5.83
N ALA A 89 -2.06 -2.12 5.69
CA ALA A 89 -2.61 -1.71 4.41
C ALA A 89 -1.51 -1.44 3.35
N LEU A 90 -0.41 -0.78 3.71
CA LEU A 90 0.72 -0.57 2.79
C LEU A 90 1.40 -1.88 2.39
N GLY A 91 1.51 -2.83 3.32
CA GLY A 91 1.97 -4.19 3.07
C GLY A 91 1.11 -4.91 2.03
N LEU A 92 -0.21 -4.91 2.22
CA LEU A 92 -1.15 -5.48 1.26
C LEU A 92 -1.09 -4.74 -0.10
N GLN A 93 -0.99 -3.41 -0.14
CA GLN A 93 -0.86 -2.68 -1.42
C GLN A 93 0.40 -3.08 -2.19
N ALA A 94 1.51 -3.36 -1.51
CA ALA A 94 2.73 -3.87 -2.14
C ALA A 94 2.49 -5.23 -2.79
N GLU A 95 1.83 -6.15 -2.10
CA GLU A 95 1.46 -7.46 -2.64
C GLU A 95 0.51 -7.32 -3.84
N LEU A 96 -0.56 -6.53 -3.71
CA LEU A 96 -1.52 -6.30 -4.80
C LEU A 96 -0.85 -5.67 -6.03
N TRP A 97 0.17 -4.84 -5.85
CA TRP A 97 0.95 -4.30 -6.95
C TRP A 97 1.80 -5.38 -7.64
N GLN A 98 2.47 -6.25 -6.87
CA GLN A 98 3.24 -7.37 -7.40
C GLN A 98 2.36 -8.39 -8.16
N GLU A 99 1.12 -8.57 -7.70
CA GLU A 99 0.12 -9.42 -8.36
C GLU A 99 -0.59 -8.74 -9.55
N GLU A 100 -0.17 -7.53 -9.94
CA GLU A 100 -0.76 -6.74 -11.02
C GLU A 100 -2.24 -6.36 -10.80
N VAL A 101 -2.73 -6.44 -9.56
CA VAL A 101 -4.10 -6.05 -9.15
C VAL A 101 -4.20 -4.54 -8.91
N LEU A 102 -3.14 -3.94 -8.34
CA LEU A 102 -3.03 -2.51 -8.08
C LEU A 102 -1.99 -1.86 -9.00
N ASP A 103 -2.37 -0.81 -9.72
CA ASP A 103 -1.40 -0.02 -10.50
C ASP A 103 -0.79 1.13 -9.68
N LEU A 104 0.42 1.58 -10.06
CA LEU A 104 1.15 2.64 -9.32
C LEU A 104 0.40 3.97 -9.27
N VAL A 105 -0.36 4.33 -10.31
CA VAL A 105 -1.11 5.59 -10.34
C VAL A 105 -2.21 5.55 -9.29
N SER A 106 -2.92 4.43 -9.21
CA SER A 106 -3.99 4.18 -8.26
C SER A 106 -3.44 4.14 -6.83
N TRP A 107 -2.29 3.50 -6.60
CA TRP A 107 -1.63 3.49 -5.30
C TRP A 107 -1.20 4.90 -4.85
N MET A 108 -0.49 5.66 -5.69
CA MET A 108 -0.09 7.03 -5.36
C MET A 108 -1.31 7.94 -5.13
N THR A 109 -2.39 7.73 -5.87
CA THR A 109 -3.66 8.44 -5.64
C THR A 109 -4.27 8.08 -4.29
N TRP A 110 -4.24 6.80 -3.91
CA TRP A 110 -4.70 6.34 -2.61
C TRP A 110 -3.90 7.00 -1.48
N LEU A 111 -2.57 6.98 -1.56
CA LEU A 111 -1.69 7.63 -0.58
C LEU A 111 -1.99 9.11 -0.44
N LYS A 112 -2.17 9.83 -1.55
CA LYS A 112 -2.55 11.24 -1.55
C LYS A 112 -3.88 11.47 -0.83
N GLN A 113 -4.91 10.68 -1.16
CA GLN A 113 -6.23 10.83 -0.54
C GLN A 113 -6.20 10.55 0.97
N VAL A 114 -5.45 9.51 1.37
CA VAL A 114 -5.25 9.19 2.79
C VAL A 114 -4.50 10.32 3.48
N GLY A 115 -3.37 10.77 2.96
CA GLY A 115 -2.57 11.87 3.51
C GLY A 115 -3.28 13.23 3.55
N GLU A 116 -4.32 13.42 2.75
CA GLU A 116 -5.20 14.60 2.76
C GLU A 116 -6.45 14.41 3.64
N GLY A 117 -6.62 13.25 4.29
CA GLY A 117 -7.79 12.93 5.11
C GLY A 117 -9.09 12.74 4.29
N GLN A 118 -8.98 12.57 2.97
CA GLN A 118 -10.11 12.37 2.06
C GLN A 118 -10.54 10.90 1.96
N ARG A 119 -9.68 9.99 2.41
CA ARG A 119 -9.94 8.55 2.45
C ARG A 119 -9.53 8.01 3.82
N ALA A 120 -10.44 7.27 4.45
CA ALA A 120 -10.16 6.50 5.66
C ALA A 120 -9.51 5.15 5.31
N LEU A 121 -8.87 4.52 6.30
CA LEU A 121 -8.39 3.15 6.17
C LEU A 121 -9.58 2.17 6.13
N PRO A 122 -9.42 0.98 5.53
CA PRO A 122 -10.47 -0.04 5.51
C PRO A 122 -10.77 -0.54 6.93
N GLU A 123 -11.99 -0.34 7.42
CA GLU A 123 -12.43 -0.82 8.73
C GLU A 123 -13.30 -2.08 8.59
N TYR A 124 -12.98 -3.11 9.36
CA TYR A 124 -13.70 -4.39 9.38
C TYR A 124 -13.96 -4.84 10.80
N ASP A 125 -15.14 -5.44 11.02
CA ASP A 125 -15.43 -6.21 12.22
C ASP A 125 -15.17 -7.69 11.92
N PHE A 126 -13.89 -8.08 11.95
CA PHE A 126 -13.48 -9.43 11.59
C PHE A 126 -14.12 -10.49 12.49
N VAL A 127 -14.33 -10.19 13.78
CA VAL A 127 -14.96 -11.14 14.72
C VAL A 127 -16.40 -11.42 14.33
N SER A 128 -17.16 -10.39 13.95
CA SER A 128 -18.53 -10.59 13.45
C SER A 128 -18.56 -11.34 12.10
N MET A 129 -17.51 -11.19 11.28
CA MET A 129 -17.45 -11.81 9.95
C MET A 129 -16.98 -13.27 9.98
N LEU A 130 -15.97 -13.58 10.78
CA LEU A 130 -15.23 -14.85 10.77
C LEU A 130 -15.30 -15.61 12.10
N GLY A 131 -15.80 -14.99 13.16
CA GLY A 131 -15.88 -15.58 14.50
C GLY A 131 -14.59 -15.40 15.30
N THR A 132 -14.13 -16.46 15.96
CA THR A 132 -12.94 -16.39 16.79
C THR A 132 -11.67 -16.33 15.93
N LEU A 133 -10.86 -15.30 16.16
CA LEU A 133 -9.63 -15.04 15.40
C LEU A 133 -8.39 -15.01 16.31
N PRO A 134 -7.19 -15.23 15.75
CA PRO A 134 -5.94 -14.97 16.45
C PRO A 134 -5.82 -13.51 16.91
N GLU A 135 -5.01 -13.29 17.95
CA GLU A 135 -4.62 -11.93 18.35
C GLU A 135 -3.79 -11.27 17.23
N GLY A 136 -4.07 -10.01 16.93
CA GLY A 136 -3.38 -9.26 15.89
C GLY A 136 -3.85 -9.57 14.45
N PHE A 137 -5.02 -10.19 14.27
CA PHE A 137 -5.59 -10.40 12.93
C PHE A 137 -5.91 -9.07 12.25
N MET A 138 -5.32 -8.83 11.08
CA MET A 138 -5.43 -7.56 10.34
C MET A 138 -5.94 -7.79 8.89
N ILE A 139 -5.89 -6.73 8.08
CA ILE A 139 -6.41 -6.72 6.72
C ILE A 139 -5.61 -7.67 5.82
N HIS A 140 -4.30 -7.81 6.05
CA HIS A 140 -3.46 -8.75 5.31
C HIS A 140 -3.88 -10.21 5.57
N ASP A 141 -4.11 -10.59 6.83
CA ASP A 141 -4.65 -11.92 7.17
C ASP A 141 -6.05 -12.14 6.56
N PHE A 142 -6.88 -11.09 6.54
CA PHE A 142 -8.20 -11.16 5.90
C PHE A 142 -8.09 -11.43 4.40
N TYR A 143 -7.13 -10.79 3.72
CA TYR A 143 -6.86 -11.06 2.31
C TYR A 143 -6.47 -12.52 2.07
N ASP A 144 -5.58 -13.07 2.89
CA ASP A 144 -5.17 -14.48 2.81
C ASP A 144 -6.33 -15.45 3.03
N GLU A 145 -7.20 -15.17 3.99
CA GLU A 145 -8.41 -15.97 4.21
C GLU A 145 -9.34 -15.92 2.99
N LEU A 146 -9.55 -14.73 2.39
CA LEU A 146 -10.35 -14.61 1.18
C LEU A 146 -9.76 -15.40 0.01
N ARG A 147 -8.43 -15.37 -0.17
CA ARG A 147 -7.74 -16.19 -1.18
C ARG A 147 -7.98 -17.67 -0.93
N TYR A 148 -7.75 -18.12 0.30
CA TYR A 148 -7.94 -19.52 0.68
C TYR A 148 -9.38 -19.99 0.38
N GLN A 149 -10.39 -19.20 0.75
CA GLN A 149 -11.79 -19.51 0.48
C GLN A 149 -12.10 -19.63 -1.02
N LEU A 150 -11.51 -18.76 -1.84
CA LEU A 150 -11.69 -18.76 -3.29
C LEU A 150 -10.92 -19.89 -3.98
N GLU A 151 -9.79 -20.33 -3.43
CA GLU A 151 -9.08 -21.52 -3.90
C GLU A 151 -9.91 -22.79 -3.66
N GLN A 152 -10.56 -22.89 -2.49
CA GLN A 152 -11.45 -24.02 -2.18
C GLN A 152 -12.74 -23.98 -2.99
N ASN A 153 -13.32 -22.78 -3.18
CA ASN A 153 -14.53 -22.58 -3.94
C ASN A 153 -14.49 -21.26 -4.73
N PRO A 154 -14.10 -21.31 -6.02
CA PRO A 154 -14.01 -20.12 -6.87
C PRO A 154 -15.35 -19.40 -7.10
N SER A 155 -16.49 -20.02 -6.78
CA SER A 155 -17.83 -19.42 -6.88
C SER A 155 -18.38 -18.95 -5.52
N ASN A 156 -17.55 -18.91 -4.48
CA ASN A 156 -17.95 -18.40 -3.16
C ASN A 156 -18.30 -16.91 -3.26
N THR A 157 -19.60 -16.62 -3.34
CA THR A 157 -20.11 -15.27 -3.61
C THR A 157 -19.73 -14.27 -2.51
N TRP A 158 -19.69 -14.72 -1.25
CA TRP A 158 -19.30 -13.86 -0.14
C TRP A 158 -17.82 -13.46 -0.26
N ALA A 159 -16.92 -14.44 -0.47
CA ALA A 159 -15.49 -14.17 -0.59
C ALA A 159 -15.16 -13.27 -1.79
N ILE A 160 -15.86 -13.46 -2.92
CA ILE A 160 -15.74 -12.56 -4.09
C ILE A 160 -16.13 -11.13 -3.71
N GLN A 161 -17.28 -10.95 -3.06
CA GLN A 161 -17.78 -9.61 -2.71
C GLN A 161 -16.86 -8.90 -1.71
N GLU A 162 -16.36 -9.61 -0.70
CA GLU A 162 -15.47 -9.00 0.28
C GLU A 162 -14.08 -8.71 -0.30
N ARG A 163 -13.55 -9.56 -1.18
CA ARG A 163 -12.32 -9.26 -1.93
C ARG A 163 -12.48 -8.01 -2.79
N ASP A 164 -13.57 -7.91 -3.54
CA ASP A 164 -13.83 -6.76 -4.41
C ASP A 164 -13.99 -5.47 -3.59
N ARG A 165 -14.63 -5.55 -2.41
CA ARG A 165 -14.70 -4.42 -1.46
C ARG A 165 -13.34 -4.04 -0.91
N LEU A 166 -12.53 -5.04 -0.52
CA LEU A 166 -11.18 -4.82 -0.03
C LEU A 166 -10.34 -4.13 -1.11
N PHE A 167 -10.34 -4.64 -2.34
CA PHE A 167 -9.63 -4.04 -3.46
C PHE A 167 -10.03 -2.58 -3.68
N ALA A 168 -11.34 -2.29 -3.72
CA ALA A 168 -11.84 -0.92 -3.83
C ALA A 168 -11.36 -0.02 -2.68
N ALA A 169 -11.35 -0.53 -1.45
CA ALA A 169 -10.87 0.19 -0.27
C ALA A 169 -9.35 0.44 -0.34
N MET A 170 -8.59 -0.50 -0.89
CA MET A 170 -7.14 -0.39 -1.15
C MET A 170 -6.81 0.43 -2.40
N GLY A 171 -7.82 0.94 -3.11
CA GLY A 171 -7.65 1.73 -4.33
C GLY A 171 -7.33 0.90 -5.57
N ALA A 172 -7.34 -0.43 -5.48
CA ALA A 172 -7.41 -1.30 -6.63
C ALA A 172 -8.82 -1.23 -7.25
N ARG A 173 -8.93 -1.52 -8.54
CA ARG A 173 -10.19 -1.37 -9.29
C ARG A 173 -11.21 -2.45 -8.96
#